data_AF-A0A4Y7U2C6-F1
#
_entry.id   AF-A0A4Y7U2C6-F1
#
_cell.length_a   1.000
_cell.length_b   1.000
_cell.length_c   1.000
_cell.angle_alpha   90.00
_cell.angle_beta   90.00
_cell.angle_gamma   90.00
#
_symmetry.space_group_name_H-M   'P 1'
#
loop_
_entity.id
_entity.type
_entity.pdbx_description
1 polymer ?
#
loop_
_entity_poly.entity_id
_entity_poly.type
_entity_poly.pdbx_seq_one_letter_code
_entity_poly.pdbx_strand_id
1 'polypeptide(L)'
;PNATAHTETCANIGNVLWNWRMLQITADAKYADIVELTLYNSVLSGIDLEGEKFCYNNPLNVSDNLPFEQRWGNEREGYIKLSNCCAPNVTRTIAEVANYA
;
A
#
# COMPACT_ATOMS: atom_id res chain seq x y z
N PRO A 1 -3.83 -15.46 -2.02
CA PRO A 1 -2.67 -16.39 -1.90
C PRO A 1 -1.39 -15.60 -1.56
N ASN A 2 -0.65 -15.98 -0.52
CA ASN A 2 0.38 -15.10 0.07
C ASN A 2 1.53 -14.73 -0.89
N ALA A 3 2.04 -15.72 -1.62
CA ALA A 3 3.15 -15.50 -2.55
C ALA A 3 2.75 -14.67 -3.77
N THR A 4 1.53 -14.86 -4.29
CA THR A 4 1.03 -14.18 -5.50
C THR A 4 0.06 -13.04 -5.20
N ALA A 5 0.08 -12.53 -3.97
CA ALA A 5 -0.76 -11.41 -3.59
C ALA A 5 -0.31 -10.17 -4.36
N HIS A 6 -1.20 -9.62 -5.19
CA HIS A 6 -0.91 -8.37 -5.88
C HIS A 6 -0.88 -7.20 -4.91
N THR A 7 -1.92 -7.08 -4.07
CA THR A 7 -1.98 -6.14 -2.92
C THR A 7 -1.34 -4.79 -3.24
N GLU A 8 -1.78 -4.23 -4.37
CA GLU A 8 -1.20 -3.02 -4.96
C GLU A 8 -1.23 -1.87 -3.94
N THR A 9 -0.15 -1.11 -3.83
CA THR A 9 -0.06 0.04 -2.91
C THR A 9 -1.22 1.02 -3.12
N CYS A 10 -1.59 1.32 -4.38
CA CYS A 10 -2.75 2.15 -4.71
C CYS A 10 -4.09 1.56 -4.24
N ALA A 11 -4.26 0.24 -4.32
CA ALA A 11 -5.48 -0.42 -3.85
C ALA A 11 -5.61 -0.30 -2.33
N ASN A 12 -4.50 -0.41 -1.60
CA ASN A 12 -4.48 -0.22 -0.15
C ASN A 12 -4.79 1.24 0.23
N ILE A 13 -4.25 2.22 -0.50
CA ILE A 13 -4.64 3.64 -0.33
C ILE A 13 -6.14 3.82 -0.60
N GLY A 14 -6.69 3.16 -1.62
CA GLY A 14 -8.13 3.12 -1.86
C GLY A 14 -8.93 2.59 -0.66
N ASN A 15 -8.42 1.57 0.02
CA ASN A 15 -9.02 1.02 1.24
C ASN A 15 -8.99 2.03 2.41
N VAL A 16 -7.91 2.81 2.57
CA VAL A 16 -7.86 3.93 3.53
C VAL A 16 -8.96 4.94 3.20
N LEU A 17 -9.00 5.44 1.96
CA LEU A 17 -9.94 6.47 1.54
C LEU A 17 -11.40 6.02 1.68
N TRP A 18 -11.69 4.76 1.35
CA TRP A 18 -13.01 4.18 1.51
C TRP A 18 -13.44 4.12 2.98
N ASN A 19 -12.61 3.53 3.85
CA ASN A 19 -12.96 3.37 5.26
C ASN A 19 -13.00 4.71 5.98
N TRP A 20 -12.20 5.70 5.56
CA TRP A 20 -12.32 7.06 6.05
C TRP A 20 -13.70 7.68 5.75
N ARG A 21 -14.22 7.50 4.53
CA ARG A 21 -15.58 7.95 4.19
C ARG A 21 -16.65 7.19 4.95
N MET A 22 -16.47 5.89 5.14
CA MET A 22 -17.40 5.08 5.94
C MET A 22 -17.44 5.53 7.41
N LEU A 23 -16.29 5.84 8.00
CA LEU A 23 -16.21 6.40 9.35
C LEU A 23 -16.99 7.72 9.44
N GLN A 24 -16.81 8.62 8.48
CA GLN A 24 -17.49 9.92 8.48
C GLN A 24 -19.02 9.82 8.33
N ILE A 25 -19.52 8.82 7.59
CA ILE A 25 -20.96 8.64 7.35
C ILE A 25 -21.65 7.90 8.51
N THR A 26 -20.93 6.98 9.18
CA THR A 26 -21.54 6.04 10.14
C THR A 26 -21.11 6.24 11.59
N ALA A 27 -19.98 6.91 11.83
CA ALA A 27 -19.31 7.00 13.12
C ALA A 27 -19.00 5.64 13.79
N ASP A 28 -18.96 4.54 13.03
CA ASP A 28 -18.63 3.21 13.53
C ASP A 28 -17.10 3.02 13.58
N ALA A 29 -16.58 2.82 14.80
CA ALA A 29 -15.15 2.74 15.08
C ALA A 29 -14.42 1.63 14.28
N LYS A 30 -15.12 0.57 13.86
CA LYS A 30 -14.52 -0.49 13.05
C LYS A 30 -13.89 0.02 11.74
N TYR A 31 -14.39 1.13 11.20
CA TYR A 31 -13.82 1.74 10.00
C TYR A 31 -12.52 2.48 10.31
N ALA A 32 -12.39 3.06 11.50
CA ALA A 32 -11.13 3.63 11.97
C ALA A 32 -10.07 2.53 12.16
N ASP A 33 -10.45 1.35 12.68
CA ASP A 33 -9.55 0.20 12.82
C ASP A 33 -8.94 -0.21 11.47
N ILE A 34 -9.74 -0.20 10.40
CA ILE A 34 -9.25 -0.52 9.05
C ILE A 34 -8.37 0.60 8.49
N VAL A 35 -8.69 1.87 8.74
CA VAL A 35 -7.83 3.02 8.36
C VAL A 35 -6.46 2.86 9.00
N GLU A 36 -6.40 2.59 10.31
CA GLU A 36 -5.16 2.36 11.06
C GLU A 36 -4.39 1.15 10.49
N LEU A 37 -5.04 -0.02 10.43
CA LEU A 37 -4.42 -1.25 9.94
C LEU A 37 -3.80 -1.06 8.55
N THR A 38 -4.51 -0.38 7.65
CA THR A 38 -4.09 -0.19 6.27
C THR A 38 -2.94 0.83 6.19
N LEU A 39 -3.02 1.95 6.90
CA LEU A 39 -1.96 2.97 6.94
C LEU A 39 -0.62 2.37 7.40
N TYR A 40 -0.62 1.65 8.51
CA TYR A 40 0.60 1.13 9.11
C TYR A 40 1.20 -0.08 8.37
N ASN A 41 0.38 -0.92 7.74
CA ASN A 41 0.86 -2.21 7.22
C ASN A 41 0.93 -2.31 5.70
N SER A 42 -0.02 -1.73 4.98
CA SER A 42 -0.16 -1.97 3.53
C SER A 42 -0.06 -0.71 2.67
N VAL A 43 -0.12 0.48 3.28
CA VAL A 43 0.32 1.75 2.67
C VAL A 43 1.80 1.98 2.96
N LEU A 44 2.21 1.96 4.24
CA LEU A 44 3.59 2.27 4.62
C LEU A 44 4.61 1.25 4.08
N SER A 45 4.20 -0.01 3.84
CA SER A 45 5.05 -1.00 3.18
C SER A 45 5.44 -0.61 1.74
N GLY A 46 4.66 0.27 1.11
CA GLY A 46 4.79 0.70 -0.28
C GLY A 46 5.99 1.61 -0.57
N ILE A 47 6.71 2.08 0.45
CA ILE A 47 7.88 2.97 0.35
C ILE A 47 9.03 2.42 1.23
N ASP A 48 10.29 2.73 0.91
CA ASP A 48 11.43 2.44 1.79
C ASP A 48 11.57 3.49 2.91
N LEU A 49 12.50 3.24 3.84
CA LEU A 49 12.69 4.10 5.01
C LEU A 49 13.29 5.45 4.63
N GLU A 50 14.09 5.49 3.57
CA GLU A 50 14.71 6.68 3.01
C GLU A 50 13.75 7.52 2.15
N GLY A 51 12.62 6.94 1.71
CA GLY A 51 11.61 7.63 0.90
C GLY A 51 11.94 7.71 -0.59
N GLU A 52 12.85 6.88 -1.08
CA GLU A 52 13.42 6.93 -2.43
C GLU A 52 13.00 5.76 -3.32
N LYS A 53 12.52 4.64 -2.74
CA LYS A 53 12.14 3.43 -3.49
C LYS A 53 10.76 2.93 -3.11
N PHE A 54 10.07 2.33 -4.07
CA PHE A 54 8.64 2.04 -3.98
C PHE A 54 8.30 0.60 -4.38
N CYS A 55 7.30 0.03 -3.72
CA CYS A 55 6.67 -1.23 -4.12
C CYS A 55 5.40 -0.93 -4.95
N TYR A 56 5.24 -1.62 -6.08
CA TYR A 56 3.93 -1.74 -6.72
C TYR A 56 3.08 -2.79 -5.99
N ASN A 57 3.61 -4.01 -5.83
CA ASN A 57 2.97 -5.11 -5.11
C ASN A 57 3.43 -5.21 -3.66
N ASN A 58 2.57 -5.66 -2.74
CA ASN A 58 2.91 -5.91 -1.35
C ASN A 58 2.66 -7.38 -0.95
N PRO A 59 3.49 -8.34 -1.40
CA PRO A 59 3.26 -9.76 -1.16
C PRO A 59 3.40 -10.12 0.34
N LEU A 60 2.67 -11.14 0.79
CA LEU A 60 2.73 -11.63 2.18
C LEU A 60 3.68 -12.84 2.34
N ASN A 61 4.26 -13.30 1.25
CA ASN A 61 5.30 -14.31 1.23
C ASN A 61 6.22 -14.03 0.04
N VAL A 62 7.53 -14.00 0.29
CA VAL A 62 8.54 -13.83 -0.75
C VAL A 62 9.44 -15.07 -0.73
N SER A 63 9.73 -15.62 -1.91
CA SER A 63 10.56 -16.80 -2.09
C SER A 63 11.38 -16.66 -3.36
N ASP A 64 12.66 -16.98 -3.28
CA ASP A 64 13.57 -17.02 -4.43
C ASP A 64 13.29 -18.23 -5.35
N ASN A 65 12.56 -19.23 -4.85
CA ASN A 65 12.29 -20.49 -5.52
C ASN A 65 10.85 -20.55 -6.08
N LEU A 66 10.37 -19.45 -6.67
CA LEU A 66 9.08 -19.45 -7.35
C LEU A 66 9.21 -20.09 -8.75
N PRO A 67 8.26 -20.92 -9.19
CA PRO A 67 8.31 -21.57 -10.50
C PRO A 67 7.95 -20.61 -11.66
N PHE A 68 7.83 -19.30 -11.38
CA PHE A 68 7.48 -18.25 -12.33
C PHE A 68 8.00 -16.90 -11.82
N GLU A 69 8.12 -15.93 -12.73
CA GLU A 69 8.42 -14.54 -12.39
C GLU A 69 7.14 -13.77 -12.07
N GLN A 70 7.14 -13.04 -10.95
CA GLN A 70 6.03 -12.16 -10.60
C GLN A 70 6.08 -10.87 -11.42
N ARG A 71 4.90 -10.40 -11.86
CA ARG A 71 4.78 -9.05 -12.40
C ARG A 71 5.04 -8.02 -11.30
N TRP A 72 5.78 -6.96 -11.62
CA TRP A 72 6.16 -5.87 -10.71
C TRP A 72 7.15 -6.24 -9.59
N GLY A 73 7.81 -7.40 -9.70
CA GLY A 73 8.88 -7.81 -8.79
C GLY A 73 8.46 -7.98 -7.32
N ASN A 74 9.45 -8.26 -6.48
CA ASN A 74 9.38 -8.39 -5.02
C ASN A 74 10.34 -7.42 -4.30
N GLU A 75 11.00 -6.53 -5.04
CA GLU A 75 11.93 -5.53 -4.53
C GLU A 75 11.39 -4.12 -4.77
N ARG A 76 11.82 -3.16 -3.93
CA ARG A 76 11.47 -1.74 -4.10
C ARG A 76 12.31 -1.12 -5.22
N GLU A 77 11.66 -0.37 -6.10
CA GLU A 77 12.29 0.30 -7.23
C GLU A 77 12.26 1.83 -7.07
N GLY A 78 13.32 2.53 -7.47
CA GLY A 78 13.34 4.00 -7.42
C GLY A 78 12.37 4.68 -8.39
N TYR A 79 12.13 4.06 -9.54
CA TYR A 79 11.13 4.53 -10.51
C TYR A 79 10.49 3.33 -11.23
N ILE A 80 9.18 3.14 -11.01
CA ILE A 80 8.43 2.02 -11.56
C ILE A 80 8.08 2.34 -13.03
N LYS A 81 8.92 1.86 -13.96
CA LYS A 81 8.90 2.28 -15.37
C LYS A 81 7.58 2.00 -16.10
N LEU A 82 6.95 0.86 -15.82
CA LEU A 82 5.76 0.42 -16.54
C LEU A 82 4.49 1.18 -16.12
N SER A 83 4.41 1.57 -14.85
CA SER A 83 3.31 2.38 -14.30
C SER A 83 3.76 2.98 -12.98
N ASN A 84 3.84 4.31 -12.95
CA ASN A 84 4.30 5.05 -11.78
C ASN A 84 3.14 5.61 -10.94
N CYS A 85 2.01 4.90 -10.85
CA CYS A 85 0.86 5.36 -10.06
C CYS A 85 1.12 5.24 -8.54
N CYS A 86 1.82 4.20 -8.10
CA CYS A 86 2.00 3.89 -6.68
C CYS A 86 2.92 4.89 -5.96
N ALA A 87 4.06 5.25 -6.57
CA ALA A 87 5.06 6.13 -5.97
C ALA A 87 4.52 7.51 -5.56
N PRO A 88 3.93 8.33 -6.46
CA PRO A 88 3.37 9.62 -6.06
C PRO A 88 2.17 9.45 -5.11
N ASN A 89 1.40 8.36 -5.24
CA ASN A 89 0.21 8.14 -4.43
C ASN A 89 0.54 7.83 -2.96
N VAL A 90 1.53 6.97 -2.71
CA VAL A 90 2.00 6.70 -1.33
C VAL A 90 2.64 7.93 -0.71
N THR A 91 3.46 8.68 -1.47
CA THR A 91 4.11 9.90 -0.99
C THR A 91 3.09 10.95 -0.54
N ARG A 92 2.07 11.26 -1.36
CA ARG A 92 1.02 12.22 -0.93
C ARG A 92 0.22 11.71 0.27
N THR A 93 -0.02 10.40 0.34
CA THR A 93 -0.85 9.81 1.41
C THR A 93 -0.14 9.91 2.76
N ILE A 94 1.18 9.68 2.78
CA ILE A 94 2.01 9.86 3.99
C ILE A 94 2.05 11.34 4.39
N ALA A 95 2.25 12.25 3.43
CA ALA A 95 2.25 13.69 3.70
C ALA A 95 0.91 14.19 4.28
N GLU A 96 -0.20 13.54 3.93
CA GLU A 96 -1.56 13.86 4.35
C GLU A 96 -2.02 13.10 5.61
N VAL A 97 -1.17 12.27 6.24
CA VAL A 97 -1.59 11.33 7.30
C VAL A 97 -2.23 12.03 8.51
N ALA A 98 -1.81 13.25 8.83
CA ALA A 98 -2.37 14.04 9.92
C ALA A 98 -3.86 14.37 9.74
N ASN A 99 -4.41 14.26 8.52
CA ASN A 99 -5.83 14.46 8.26
C ASN A 99 -6.71 13.27 8.69
N TYR A 100 -6.11 12.15 9.12
CA TYR A 100 -6.80 10.94 9.57
C TYR A 100 -6.71 10.73 11.10
N ALA A 101 -6.22 11.74 11.84
CA ALA A 101 -6.03 11.72 13.29
C ALA A 101 -7.20 12.36 14.07
#